data_AF-A0A0G0HB32-F1
#
_entry.id   AF-A0A0G0HB32-F1
#
_cell.length_a   1.000
_cell.length_b   1.000
_cell.length_c   1.000
_cell.angle_alpha   90.00
_cell.angle_beta   90.00
_cell.angle_gamma   90.00
#
_symmetry.space_group_name_H-M   'P 1'
#
loop_
_entity.id
_entity.type
_entity.pdbx_description
1 polymer ?
#
loop_
_entity_poly.entity_id
_entity_poly.type
_entity_poly.pdbx_seq_one_letter_code
_entity_poly.pdbx_strand_id
1 'polypeptide(L)'
;MINYLQNKKCIFFRVEPNHLSIINDSKFLIHQSIDINPRTTAILNLQQTDEALLDAMRKNTRYSIRFAGKQNLVVKEEKNLAVFWDLLQQTAKHDNFTTHVKKHYEAIFNFNSIYQLTAFKDDIAIATAVFVGFGNTFTYLFAASDYKRHQLLAPYLLQWEAIKLGQKLGYKYYDFFGIAPRMKGVKSKEKGISEHEYDERH
;
A
#
# COMPACT_ATOMS: atom_id res chain seq x y z
N MET A 1 -7.03 -13.12 -25.38
CA MET A 1 -7.53 -13.48 -24.04
C MET A 1 -8.68 -14.49 -24.09
N ILE A 2 -9.83 -14.19 -24.71
CA ILE A 2 -11.00 -15.10 -24.75
C ILE A 2 -10.65 -16.49 -25.31
N ASN A 3 -9.97 -16.57 -26.46
CA ASN A 3 -9.57 -17.85 -27.04
C ASN A 3 -8.66 -18.67 -26.10
N TYR A 4 -7.80 -17.99 -25.33
CA TYR A 4 -6.97 -18.65 -24.33
C TYR A 4 -7.81 -19.25 -23.20
N LEU A 5 -8.80 -18.52 -22.68
CA LEU A 5 -9.71 -19.01 -21.64
C LEU A 5 -10.56 -20.20 -22.13
N GLN A 6 -11.04 -20.14 -23.36
CA GLN A 6 -11.77 -21.24 -24.00
C GLN A 6 -10.90 -22.49 -24.15
N ASN A 7 -9.66 -22.34 -24.62
CA ASN A 7 -8.70 -23.44 -24.73
C ASN A 7 -8.36 -24.06 -23.36
N LYS A 8 -8.40 -23.26 -22.28
CA LYS A 8 -8.22 -23.74 -20.91
C LYS A 8 -9.49 -24.31 -20.28
N LYS A 9 -10.59 -24.41 -21.02
CA LYS A 9 -11.90 -24.91 -20.56
C LYS A 9 -12.41 -24.14 -19.33
N CYS A 10 -12.12 -22.84 -19.24
CA CYS A 10 -12.63 -21.98 -18.18
C CYS A 10 -14.15 -21.82 -18.32
N ILE A 11 -14.90 -22.10 -17.24
CA ILE A 11 -16.37 -22.02 -17.21
C ILE A 11 -16.84 -20.57 -17.02
N PHE A 12 -16.11 -19.80 -16.23
CA PHE A 12 -16.30 -18.36 -16.06
C PHE A 12 -14.93 -17.70 -15.85
N PHE A 13 -14.89 -16.37 -16.00
CA PHE A 13 -13.74 -15.57 -15.61
C PHE A 13 -14.23 -14.32 -14.88
N ARG A 14 -13.39 -13.79 -13.99
CA ARG A 14 -13.70 -12.60 -13.21
C ARG A 14 -12.66 -11.52 -13.53
N VAL A 15 -13.12 -10.29 -13.64
CA VAL A 15 -12.29 -9.12 -13.91
C VAL A 15 -12.74 -7.95 -13.04
N GLU A 16 -11.78 -7.10 -12.65
CA GLU A 16 -12.04 -5.83 -11.97
C GLU A 16 -11.42 -4.71 -12.81
N PRO A 17 -12.07 -4.34 -13.93
CA PRO A 17 -11.51 -3.34 -14.84
C PRO A 17 -11.64 -1.94 -14.24
N ASN A 18 -10.61 -1.11 -14.44
CA ASN A 18 -10.64 0.30 -14.03
C ASN A 18 -11.67 1.13 -14.81
N HIS A 19 -12.13 0.63 -15.97
CA HIS A 19 -13.12 1.29 -16.81
C HIS A 19 -14.22 0.30 -17.23
N LEU A 20 -15.46 0.60 -16.85
CA LEU A 20 -16.64 -0.23 -17.18
C LEU A 20 -16.98 -0.19 -18.68
N SER A 21 -16.46 0.79 -19.44
CA SER A 21 -16.62 0.83 -20.89
C SER A 21 -16.09 -0.42 -21.59
N ILE A 22 -15.12 -1.12 -20.99
CA ILE A 22 -14.55 -2.37 -21.52
C ILE A 22 -15.57 -3.51 -21.55
N ILE A 23 -16.63 -3.45 -20.72
CA ILE A 23 -17.61 -4.53 -20.57
C ILE A 23 -18.99 -4.19 -21.17
N ASN A 24 -19.24 -2.93 -21.54
CA ASN A 24 -20.56 -2.49 -22.02
C ASN A 24 -20.99 -3.13 -23.35
N ASP A 25 -20.05 -3.43 -24.25
CA ASP A 25 -20.33 -4.05 -25.57
C ASP A 25 -20.05 -5.57 -25.59
N SER A 26 -20.06 -6.21 -24.43
CA SER A 26 -19.73 -7.62 -24.30
C SER A 26 -20.88 -8.53 -24.77
N LYS A 27 -20.54 -9.56 -25.56
CA LYS A 27 -21.44 -10.69 -25.88
C LYS A 27 -21.63 -11.69 -24.73
N PHE A 28 -20.94 -11.49 -23.61
CA PHE A 28 -20.99 -12.36 -22.45
C PHE A 28 -21.97 -11.83 -21.41
N LEU A 29 -22.65 -12.75 -20.72
CA LEU A 29 -23.46 -12.41 -19.54
C LEU A 29 -22.54 -11.91 -18.41
N ILE A 30 -22.84 -10.73 -17.89
CA ILE A 30 -22.05 -10.07 -16.85
C ILE A 30 -22.84 -10.10 -15.54
N HIS A 31 -22.19 -10.58 -14.48
CA HIS A 31 -22.72 -10.54 -13.12
C HIS A 31 -21.74 -9.79 -12.22
N GLN A 32 -22.28 -8.88 -11.40
CA GLN A 32 -21.49 -8.28 -10.33
C GLN A 32 -21.19 -9.35 -9.27
N SER A 33 -19.91 -9.55 -8.97
CA SER A 33 -19.47 -10.35 -7.82
C SER A 33 -19.11 -9.44 -6.65
N ILE A 34 -18.81 -10.04 -5.49
CA ILE A 34 -18.02 -9.36 -4.43
C ILE A 34 -16.76 -8.74 -5.04
N ASP A 35 -16.07 -7.80 -4.40
CA ASP A 35 -14.76 -7.31 -4.85
C ASP A 35 -13.63 -8.11 -4.17
N ILE A 36 -12.53 -8.38 -4.88
CA ILE A 36 -11.30 -8.96 -4.32
C ILE A 36 -10.37 -7.81 -3.97
N ASN A 37 -10.26 -6.83 -4.87
CA ASN A 37 -9.44 -5.64 -4.65
C ASN A 37 -10.29 -4.48 -4.12
N PRO A 38 -9.65 -3.53 -3.41
CA PRO A 38 -10.30 -2.28 -3.02
C PRO A 38 -10.88 -1.55 -4.22
N ARG A 39 -12.13 -1.08 -4.12
CA ARG A 39 -12.76 -0.26 -5.19
C ARG A 39 -12.12 1.11 -5.35
N THR A 40 -11.50 1.62 -4.29
CA THR A 40 -10.92 2.96 -4.25
C THR A 40 -9.52 2.87 -3.65
N THR A 41 -8.58 3.54 -4.31
CA THR A 41 -7.22 3.75 -3.81
C THR A 41 -6.87 5.24 -3.75
N ALA A 42 -5.85 5.59 -2.97
CA ALA A 42 -5.31 6.93 -2.92
C ALA A 42 -4.06 7.03 -3.80
N ILE A 43 -4.06 7.94 -4.77
CA ILE A 43 -2.95 8.13 -5.71
C ILE A 43 -2.33 9.51 -5.51
N LEU A 44 -1.01 9.54 -5.34
CA LEU A 44 -0.19 10.74 -5.28
C LEU A 44 0.60 10.91 -6.57
N ASN A 45 0.59 12.14 -7.12
CA ASN A 45 1.44 12.51 -8.24
C ASN A 45 2.87 12.80 -7.76
N LEU A 46 3.84 11.99 -8.22
CA LEU A 46 5.25 12.09 -7.88
C LEU A 46 6.03 13.10 -8.75
N GLN A 47 5.41 13.69 -9.77
CA GLN A 47 6.04 14.67 -10.67
C GLN A 47 6.11 16.08 -10.04
N GLN A 48 6.50 16.14 -8.78
CA GLN A 48 6.65 17.33 -7.95
C GLN A 48 7.99 17.24 -7.21
N THR A 49 8.47 18.36 -6.66
CA THR A 49 9.68 18.32 -5.81
C THR A 49 9.36 17.76 -4.44
N ASP A 50 10.38 17.28 -3.73
CA ASP A 50 10.26 16.76 -2.38
C ASP A 50 9.65 17.81 -1.42
N GLU A 51 10.04 19.07 -1.57
CA GLU A 51 9.51 20.18 -0.78
C GLU A 51 8.02 20.41 -1.05
N ALA A 52 7.62 20.42 -2.33
CA ALA A 52 6.23 20.59 -2.73
C ALA A 52 5.34 19.43 -2.22
N LEU A 53 5.85 18.20 -2.33
CA LEU A 53 5.18 17.01 -1.79
C LEU A 53 5.02 17.11 -0.27
N LEU A 54 6.09 17.45 0.45
CA LEU A 54 6.03 17.62 1.90
C LEU A 54 5.04 18.71 2.29
N ASP A 55 5.07 19.88 1.67
CA ASP A 55 4.22 21.02 2.01
C ASP A 55 2.73 20.73 1.78
N ALA A 56 2.40 19.92 0.76
CA ALA A 56 1.03 19.48 0.48
C ALA A 56 0.50 18.46 1.52
N MET A 57 1.36 17.77 2.28
CA MET A 57 0.91 16.80 3.28
C MET A 57 0.24 17.48 4.47
N ARG A 58 -0.65 16.78 5.18
CA ARG A 58 -1.23 17.26 6.45
C ARG A 58 -0.14 17.62 7.46
N LYS A 59 -0.39 18.64 8.30
CA LYS A 59 0.55 19.12 9.32
C LYS A 59 1.08 17.99 10.23
N ASN A 60 0.20 17.09 10.67
CA ASN A 60 0.58 15.96 11.54
C ASN A 60 1.46 14.94 10.81
N THR A 61 1.23 14.70 9.52
CA THR A 61 2.09 13.83 8.69
C THR A 61 3.48 14.43 8.57
N ARG A 62 3.59 15.72 8.20
CA ARG A 62 4.89 16.42 8.13
C ARG A 62 5.63 16.38 9.46
N TYR A 63 4.91 16.60 10.56
CA TYR A 63 5.47 16.53 11.90
C TYR A 63 6.01 15.12 12.21
N SER A 64 5.23 14.08 11.91
CA SER A 64 5.59 12.68 12.18
C SER A 64 6.82 12.24 11.39
N ILE A 65 6.91 12.62 10.10
CA ILE A 65 8.09 12.38 9.28
C ILE A 65 9.34 13.04 9.89
N ARG A 66 9.24 14.32 10.25
CA ARG A 66 10.34 15.07 10.86
C ARG A 66 10.73 14.52 12.23
N PHE A 67 9.76 14.08 13.02
CA PHE A 67 9.99 13.48 14.32
C PHE A 67 10.73 12.14 14.18
N ALA A 68 10.24 11.26 13.30
CA ALA A 68 10.84 9.95 13.03
C ALA A 68 12.28 10.09 12.49
N GLY A 69 12.52 11.07 11.62
CA GLY A 69 13.85 11.39 11.11
C GLY A 69 14.87 11.81 12.19
N LYS A 70 14.41 12.24 13.37
CA LYS A 70 15.25 12.58 14.52
C LYS A 70 15.47 11.41 15.49
N GLN A 71 14.88 10.24 15.23
CA GLN A 71 14.95 9.08 16.13
C GLN A 71 16.17 8.18 15.88
N ASN A 72 17.13 8.60 15.05
CA ASN A 72 18.30 7.80 14.64
C ASN A 72 17.90 6.44 14.05
N LEU A 73 16.90 6.44 13.17
CA LEU A 73 16.49 5.25 12.43
C LEU A 73 17.37 5.09 11.19
N VAL A 74 17.69 3.85 10.85
CA VAL A 74 18.38 3.50 9.60
C VAL A 74 17.36 2.85 8.66
N VAL A 75 17.13 3.44 7.49
CA VAL A 75 16.27 2.84 6.47
C VAL A 75 17.13 2.17 5.42
N LYS A 76 16.84 0.90 5.11
CA LYS A 76 17.52 0.12 4.07
C LYS A 76 16.54 -0.31 3.00
N GLU A 77 16.99 -0.21 1.74
CA GLU A 77 16.33 -0.81 0.58
C GLU A 77 16.93 -2.22 0.37
N GLU A 78 16.23 -3.25 0.84
CA GLU A 78 16.67 -4.63 0.71
C GLU A 78 15.48 -5.59 0.65
N LYS A 79 15.52 -6.56 -0.28
CA LYS A 79 14.57 -7.68 -0.30
C LYS A 79 14.96 -8.68 0.77
N ASN A 80 14.31 -8.59 1.92
CA ASN A 80 14.51 -9.46 3.06
C ASN A 80 13.17 -10.03 3.53
N LEU A 81 12.79 -11.16 2.93
CA LEU A 81 11.53 -11.85 3.23
C LEU A 81 11.44 -12.31 4.69
N ALA A 82 12.57 -12.71 5.30
CA ALA A 82 12.58 -13.16 6.69
C ALA A 82 12.14 -12.01 7.63
N VAL A 83 12.74 -10.83 7.46
CA VAL A 83 12.36 -9.63 8.24
C VAL A 83 10.92 -9.23 7.98
N PHE A 84 10.47 -9.24 6.72
CA PHE A 84 9.07 -8.96 6.39
C PHE A 84 8.12 -9.93 7.07
N TRP A 85 8.39 -11.22 6.96
CA TRP A 85 7.54 -12.28 7.51
C TRP A 85 7.45 -12.19 9.03
N ASP A 86 8.57 -12.00 9.72
CA ASP A 86 8.61 -11.92 11.18
C ASP A 86 7.84 -10.70 11.71
N LEU A 87 7.98 -9.54 11.06
CA LEU A 87 7.20 -8.35 11.41
C LEU A 87 5.72 -8.55 11.08
N LEU A 88 5.39 -9.09 9.92
CA LEU A 88 4.00 -9.32 9.50
C LEU A 88 3.25 -10.23 10.47
N GLN A 89 3.88 -11.31 10.93
CA GLN A 89 3.27 -12.22 11.91
C GLN A 89 3.02 -11.54 13.25
N GLN A 90 3.91 -10.64 13.68
CA GLN A 90 3.71 -9.83 14.90
C GLN A 90 2.55 -8.84 14.72
N THR A 91 2.50 -8.12 13.60
CA THR A 91 1.42 -7.19 13.27
C THR A 91 0.08 -7.92 13.16
N ALA A 92 0.02 -9.07 12.48
CA ALA A 92 -1.18 -9.88 12.36
C ALA A 92 -1.71 -10.37 13.71
N LYS A 93 -0.82 -10.79 14.61
CA LYS A 93 -1.18 -11.17 15.98
C LYS A 93 -1.70 -9.98 16.78
N HIS A 94 -1.10 -8.81 16.62
CA HIS A 94 -1.51 -7.60 17.33
C HIS A 94 -2.87 -7.06 16.83
N ASP A 95 -3.04 -6.94 15.52
CA ASP A 95 -4.21 -6.37 14.87
C ASP A 95 -5.34 -7.40 14.62
N ASN A 96 -5.11 -8.66 15.00
CA ASN A 96 -6.07 -9.76 14.91
C ASN A 96 -6.58 -10.02 13.48
N PHE A 97 -5.66 -10.11 12.50
CA PHE A 97 -5.98 -10.53 11.13
C PHE A 97 -5.19 -11.79 10.72
N THR A 98 -5.68 -12.47 9.68
CA THR A 98 -5.04 -13.66 9.13
C THR A 98 -4.16 -13.31 7.93
N THR A 99 -2.91 -13.79 7.94
CA THR A 99 -1.97 -13.64 6.82
C THR A 99 -2.16 -14.75 5.79
N HIS A 100 -1.66 -14.55 4.57
CA HIS A 100 -1.48 -15.67 3.66
C HIS A 100 -0.37 -16.61 4.18
N VAL A 101 -0.35 -17.85 3.69
CA VAL A 101 0.77 -18.76 3.99
C VAL A 101 2.09 -18.19 3.45
N LYS A 102 3.22 -18.44 4.13
CA LYS A 102 4.54 -17.89 3.76
C LYS A 102 4.89 -18.05 2.28
N LYS A 103 4.54 -19.19 1.67
CA LYS A 103 4.75 -19.49 0.24
C LYS A 103 4.14 -18.46 -0.71
N HIS A 104 3.04 -17.82 -0.31
CA HIS A 104 2.43 -16.72 -1.07
C HIS A 104 3.39 -15.53 -1.19
N TYR A 105 4.01 -15.13 -0.07
CA TYR A 105 4.94 -14.01 -0.03
C TYR A 105 6.30 -14.36 -0.68
N GLU A 106 6.75 -15.62 -0.59
CA GLU A 106 7.91 -16.12 -1.35
C GLU A 106 7.71 -15.92 -2.85
N ALA A 107 6.54 -16.27 -3.38
CA ALA A 107 6.22 -16.08 -4.78
C ALA A 107 6.23 -14.59 -5.19
N ILE A 108 5.75 -13.71 -4.32
CA ILE A 108 5.78 -12.25 -4.55
C ILE A 108 7.22 -11.74 -4.58
N PHE A 109 8.05 -12.10 -3.60
CA PHE A 109 9.41 -11.59 -3.47
C PHE A 109 10.34 -12.02 -4.62
N ASN A 110 9.98 -13.07 -5.37
CA ASN A 110 10.69 -13.50 -6.56
C ASN A 110 10.52 -12.55 -7.76
N PHE A 111 9.58 -11.60 -7.74
CA PHE A 111 9.44 -10.63 -8.82
C PHE A 111 10.47 -9.50 -8.69
N ASN A 112 11.14 -9.17 -9.81
CA ASN A 112 12.15 -8.12 -9.85
C ASN A 112 11.58 -6.74 -9.50
N SER A 113 10.33 -6.46 -9.89
CA SER A 113 9.63 -5.20 -9.65
C SER A 113 9.08 -5.03 -8.22
N ILE A 114 9.35 -5.98 -7.33
CA ILE A 114 9.12 -5.79 -5.89
C ILE A 114 10.25 -4.98 -5.30
N TYR A 115 9.91 -4.12 -4.35
CA TYR A 115 10.87 -3.36 -3.56
C TYR A 115 10.46 -3.48 -2.10
N GLN A 116 11.43 -3.44 -1.20
CA GLN A 116 11.16 -3.44 0.23
C GLN A 116 12.04 -2.39 0.89
N LEU A 117 11.41 -1.62 1.77
CA LEU A 117 12.11 -0.76 2.71
C LEU A 117 11.94 -1.30 4.12
N THR A 118 13.01 -1.26 4.91
CA THR A 118 13.00 -1.68 6.31
C THR A 118 13.67 -0.61 7.16
N ALA A 119 13.00 -0.18 8.22
CA ALA A 119 13.53 0.74 9.22
C ALA A 119 14.09 -0.04 10.41
N PHE A 120 15.31 0.31 10.80
CA PHE A 120 16.03 -0.27 11.91
C PHE A 120 16.27 0.75 13.02
N LYS A 121 16.20 0.29 14.26
CA LYS A 121 16.64 1.01 15.46
C LYS A 121 17.59 0.10 16.22
N ASP A 122 18.84 0.52 16.37
CA ASP A 122 19.88 -0.24 17.08
C ASP A 122 19.97 -1.69 16.55
N ASP A 123 20.07 -1.83 15.22
CA ASP A 123 20.10 -3.10 14.45
C ASP A 123 18.84 -3.99 14.52
N ILE A 124 17.79 -3.54 15.22
CA ILE A 124 16.51 -4.24 15.28
C ILE A 124 15.59 -3.69 14.19
N ALA A 125 15.05 -4.55 13.33
CA ALA A 125 14.01 -4.17 12.37
C ALA A 125 12.71 -3.84 13.10
N ILE A 126 12.18 -2.63 12.91
CA ILE A 126 10.99 -2.13 13.64
C ILE A 126 9.81 -1.81 12.73
N ALA A 127 10.04 -1.62 11.44
CA ALA A 127 9.00 -1.44 10.45
C ALA A 127 9.51 -1.87 9.08
N THR A 128 8.60 -2.34 8.24
CA THR A 128 8.90 -2.73 6.87
C THR A 128 7.69 -2.47 5.98
N ALA A 129 7.96 -2.10 4.73
CA ALA A 129 6.96 -1.88 3.70
C ALA A 129 7.43 -2.51 2.39
N VAL A 130 6.51 -3.14 1.67
CA VAL A 130 6.72 -3.81 0.40
C VAL A 130 5.93 -3.10 -0.68
N PHE A 131 6.58 -2.84 -1.80
CA PHE A 131 6.07 -2.08 -2.92
C PHE A 131 6.18 -2.89 -4.21
N VAL A 132 5.32 -2.60 -5.18
CA VAL A 132 5.46 -3.09 -6.55
C VAL A 132 5.50 -1.92 -7.53
N GLY A 133 6.44 -1.98 -8.46
CA GLY A 133 6.49 -1.08 -9.60
C GLY A 133 5.81 -1.70 -10.83
N PHE A 134 4.84 -0.99 -11.42
CA PHE A 134 4.21 -1.43 -12.67
C PHE A 134 3.75 -0.24 -13.51
N GLY A 135 4.12 -0.23 -14.79
CA GLY A 135 3.87 0.90 -15.68
C GLY A 135 4.47 2.19 -15.11
N ASN A 136 3.64 3.20 -14.88
CA ASN A 136 4.04 4.48 -14.30
C ASN A 136 3.77 4.60 -12.79
N THR A 137 3.37 3.52 -12.13
CA THR A 137 2.88 3.54 -10.73
C THR A 137 3.75 2.68 -9.82
N PHE A 138 4.09 3.25 -8.66
CA PHE A 138 4.73 2.58 -7.54
C PHE A 138 3.69 2.36 -6.44
N THR A 139 3.30 1.11 -6.19
CA THR A 139 2.16 0.77 -5.33
C THR A 139 2.64 0.20 -4.00
N TYR A 140 2.12 0.73 -2.90
CA TYR A 140 2.31 0.26 -1.52
C TYR A 140 1.43 -0.96 -1.23
N LEU A 141 2.01 -2.16 -1.28
CA LEU A 141 1.25 -3.43 -1.20
C LEU A 141 1.05 -3.92 0.22
N PHE A 142 2.13 -4.01 0.98
CA PHE A 142 2.11 -4.58 2.33
C PHE A 142 2.97 -3.77 3.27
N ALA A 143 2.63 -3.80 4.55
CA ALA A 143 3.50 -3.32 5.60
C ALA A 143 3.30 -4.09 6.88
N ALA A 144 4.31 -3.99 7.74
CA ALA A 144 4.27 -4.48 9.08
C ALA A 144 5.17 -3.63 9.97
N SER A 145 4.85 -3.58 11.25
CA SER A 145 5.65 -2.85 12.23
C SER A 145 5.55 -3.46 13.62
N ASP A 146 6.62 -3.25 14.39
CA ASP A 146 6.69 -3.62 15.79
C ASP A 146 5.92 -2.60 16.63
N TYR A 147 4.76 -3.04 17.14
CA TYR A 147 3.91 -2.23 17.99
C TYR A 147 4.62 -1.73 19.27
N LYS A 148 5.60 -2.47 19.81
CA LYS A 148 6.34 -2.06 21.02
C LYS A 148 7.15 -0.78 20.83
N ARG A 149 7.41 -0.41 19.57
CA ARG A 149 8.21 0.74 19.17
C ARG A 149 7.40 1.74 18.32
N HIS A 150 6.08 1.69 18.38
CA HIS A 150 5.19 2.58 17.63
C HIS A 150 5.46 4.07 17.89
N GLN A 151 5.93 4.43 19.09
CA GLN A 151 6.31 5.79 19.48
C GLN A 151 7.44 6.38 18.63
N LEU A 152 8.21 5.56 17.90
CA LEU A 152 9.27 6.02 17.00
C LEU A 152 8.74 6.51 15.65
N LEU A 153 7.46 6.27 15.35
CA LEU A 153 6.79 6.68 14.11
C LEU A 153 7.53 6.23 12.83
N ALA A 154 8.25 5.10 12.91
CA ALA A 154 9.02 4.54 11.80
C ALA A 154 8.21 4.33 10.50
N PRO A 155 6.92 3.92 10.53
CA PRO A 155 6.11 3.82 9.32
C PRO A 155 6.00 5.15 8.55
N TYR A 156 5.95 6.30 9.22
CA TYR A 156 5.91 7.61 8.55
C TYR A 156 7.21 7.90 7.80
N LEU A 157 8.35 7.58 8.41
CA LEU A 157 9.65 7.70 7.75
C LEU A 157 9.73 6.77 6.54
N LEU A 158 9.29 5.52 6.67
CA LEU A 158 9.28 4.57 5.56
C LEU A 158 8.42 5.04 4.37
N GLN A 159 7.23 5.59 4.62
CA GLN A 159 6.39 6.16 3.56
C GLN A 159 7.10 7.31 2.85
N TRP A 160 7.78 8.19 3.60
CA TRP A 160 8.54 9.28 3.00
C TRP A 160 9.73 8.78 2.16
N GLU A 161 10.49 7.82 2.66
CA GLU A 161 11.57 7.19 1.89
C GLU A 161 11.04 6.44 0.66
N ALA A 162 9.87 5.82 0.74
CA ALA A 162 9.23 5.13 -0.38
C ALA A 162 8.76 6.08 -1.49
N ILE A 163 8.21 7.24 -1.13
CA ILE A 163 7.83 8.29 -2.08
C ILE A 163 9.06 8.75 -2.87
N LYS A 164 10.16 9.06 -2.17
CA LYS A 164 11.44 9.43 -2.78
C LYS A 164 12.03 8.32 -3.63
N LEU A 165 11.93 7.06 -3.18
CA LEU A 165 12.35 5.89 -3.96
C LEU A 165 11.55 5.79 -5.26
N GLY A 166 10.23 5.97 -5.19
CA GLY A 166 9.35 5.99 -6.37
C GLY A 166 9.77 7.04 -7.39
N GLN A 167 10.07 8.26 -6.94
CA GLN A 167 10.61 9.34 -7.78
C GLN A 167 11.96 8.96 -8.39
N LYS A 168 12.89 8.46 -7.58
CA LYS A 168 14.24 8.02 -7.99
C LYS A 168 14.19 6.93 -9.06
N LEU A 169 13.24 6.01 -8.97
CA LEU A 169 13.03 4.92 -9.92
C LEU A 169 12.26 5.38 -11.19
N GLY A 170 11.80 6.62 -11.25
CA GLY A 170 11.15 7.20 -12.43
C GLY A 170 9.64 6.95 -12.51
N TYR A 171 8.99 6.51 -11.43
CA TYR A 171 7.53 6.38 -11.40
C TYR A 171 6.86 7.76 -11.32
N LYS A 172 5.71 7.90 -11.98
CA LYS A 172 4.94 9.16 -12.00
C LYS A 172 3.89 9.22 -10.88
N TYR A 173 3.45 8.05 -10.42
CA TYR A 173 2.39 7.93 -9.43
C TYR A 173 2.82 7.03 -8.28
N TYR A 174 2.39 7.39 -7.09
CA TYR A 174 2.48 6.55 -5.89
C TYR A 174 1.06 6.17 -5.46
N ASP A 175 0.78 4.88 -5.44
CA ASP A 175 -0.53 4.36 -5.04
C ASP A 175 -0.43 3.81 -3.61
N PHE A 176 -1.14 4.44 -2.68
CA PHE A 176 -1.26 4.01 -1.28
C PHE A 176 -2.11 2.74 -1.12
N PHE A 177 -2.65 2.22 -2.22
CA PHE A 177 -3.54 1.07 -2.30
C PHE A 177 -4.87 1.35 -1.57
N GLY A 178 -5.56 0.29 -1.15
CA GLY A 178 -6.95 0.34 -0.74
C GLY A 178 -7.25 1.26 0.44
N ILE A 179 -8.22 2.14 0.26
CA ILE A 179 -8.83 2.88 1.37
C ILE A 179 -10.11 2.16 1.79
N ALA A 180 -10.25 1.86 3.08
CA ALA A 180 -11.49 1.30 3.59
C ALA A 180 -12.63 2.32 3.45
N PRO A 181 -13.79 1.95 2.87
CA PRO A 181 -14.95 2.83 2.88
C PRO A 181 -15.42 3.06 4.33
N ARG A 182 -15.75 4.30 4.72
CA ARG A 182 -16.40 4.57 6.02
C ARG A 182 -17.69 3.75 6.10
N MET A 183 -17.85 2.95 7.14
CA MET A 183 -19.13 2.28 7.45
C MET A 183 -20.19 3.35 7.76
N LYS A 184 -21.34 3.32 7.08
CA LYS A 184 -22.47 4.21 7.36
C LYS A 184 -22.89 4.06 8.83
N GLY A 185 -22.70 5.10 9.65
CA GLY A 185 -23.23 5.17 11.03
C GLY A 185 -22.29 5.73 12.11
N VAL A 186 -20.99 5.85 11.85
CA VAL A 186 -20.04 6.39 12.85
C VAL A 186 -19.90 7.91 12.65
N LYS A 187 -20.56 8.70 13.50
CA LYS A 187 -20.39 10.17 13.54
C LYS A 187 -19.04 10.52 14.18
N SER A 188 -18.05 10.96 13.40
CA SER A 188 -16.85 11.64 13.93
C SER A 188 -17.20 13.07 14.38
N LYS A 189 -16.61 13.54 15.48
CA LYS A 189 -16.96 14.78 16.19
C LYS A 189 -16.47 16.09 15.55
N GLU A 190 -15.87 16.07 14.37
CA GLU A 190 -15.28 17.28 13.79
C GLU A 190 -16.07 17.74 12.57
N LYS A 191 -16.70 18.91 12.71
CA LYS A 191 -17.36 19.64 11.64
C LYS A 191 -16.29 20.35 10.80
N GLY A 192 -16.08 19.91 9.57
CA GLY A 192 -15.35 20.71 8.60
C GLY A 192 -14.87 19.95 7.38
N ILE A 193 -15.56 20.22 6.26
CA ILE A 193 -15.09 20.21 4.86
C ILE A 193 -15.46 18.96 4.02
N SER A 194 -15.82 19.28 2.79
CA SER A 194 -16.72 18.67 1.81
C SER A 194 -16.24 17.44 1.06
N GLU A 195 -17.25 16.68 0.61
CA GLU A 195 -17.32 15.68 -0.47
C GLU A 195 -16.19 14.65 -0.57
N HIS A 196 -16.55 13.44 -0.10
CA HIS A 196 -15.78 12.19 -0.02
C HIS A 196 -14.91 12.04 1.24
N GLU A 197 -15.58 11.89 2.39
CA GLU A 197 -14.96 11.63 3.70
C GLU A 197 -14.50 10.16 3.84
N TYR A 198 -13.19 9.95 4.03
CA TYR A 198 -12.56 8.67 4.39
C TYR A 198 -12.15 8.62 5.88
N ASP A 199 -11.85 7.44 6.44
CA ASP A 199 -11.43 7.31 7.85
C ASP A 199 -10.02 7.86 8.05
N GLU A 200 -9.85 8.89 8.88
CA GLU A 200 -8.57 9.58 9.10
C GLU A 200 -7.55 8.76 9.90
N ARG A 201 -7.91 7.54 10.31
CA ARG A 201 -7.02 6.62 11.02
C ARG A 201 -6.10 5.83 10.09
N HIS A 202 -6.25 5.97 8.77
CA HIS A 202 -5.41 5.31 7.75
C HIS A 202 -5.01 6.31 6.66
#